data_AF-A0A2H8TZ94-F1
#
_entry.id   AF-A0A2H8TZ94-F1
#
_cell.length_a   1.000
_cell.length_b   1.000
_cell.length_c   1.000
_cell.angle_alpha   90.00
_cell.angle_beta   90.00
_cell.angle_gamma   90.00
#
_symmetry.space_group_name_H-M   'P 1'
#
loop_
_entity.id
_entity.type
_entity.pdbx_description
1 polymer ?
#
loop_
_entity_poly.entity_id
_entity_poly.type
_entity_poly.pdbx_seq_one_letter_code
_entity_poly.pdbx_strand_id
1 'polypeptide(L)'
;RLSLANHVNIKKSFLKMFLTIIKKKFQFCGKTFWLPHNMDFRGRVYPCPPHLNHLGSDMARSLLCFAKGKPLGSNGLNWLKIHCVNLTGLKKRNSIRERLQYAEEILPDILNSAQNPLGGNMWWAESENPWQTLACCIEISHALQSENPENFISHFPVHQDGSCNGLQHYAALGKDFAGAVSVNLTPSDIPQDVYSCVAAMVERERLKDAENDVVIAKFLDGFVRRKVIKQTVMTTVYGVTRFGARLQIAKQLKDIDSFPKDKVWSASNYLVAKTFESLREMFTSTKEIQDWFTECARVISQSCGQSVEWVTPLGLPVVQPYNRRNKSYDYTKKPSVKMGEHFILDMYDRPNVMKQKNAFPPNFIHSLDSSHMMLTSLHCERAGITFVSVHDCFWTHPNSVEIMGKICREQFVALHNEPILENLSNFMIEKYELPNNDITNDTQSMLNVFQQLPKKGDFKLNNVLDSVYFFS
;
A
#
# COMPACT_ATOMS: atom_id res chain seq x y z
N ARG A 1 25.28 4.67 -24.05
CA ARG A 1 26.21 3.78 -23.30
C ARG A 1 25.91 3.73 -21.79
N LEU A 2 25.60 4.85 -21.12
CA LEU A 2 25.18 4.87 -19.69
C LEU A 2 23.84 4.15 -19.39
N SER A 3 22.85 4.16 -20.30
CA SER A 3 21.57 3.47 -20.06
C SER A 3 21.68 1.94 -20.19
N LEU A 4 22.51 1.44 -21.11
CA LEU A 4 22.78 0.01 -21.29
C LEU A 4 23.56 -0.56 -20.09
N ALA A 5 24.55 0.17 -19.58
CA ALA A 5 25.30 -0.24 -18.38
C ALA A 5 24.39 -0.30 -17.14
N ASN A 6 23.48 0.67 -16.97
CA ASN A 6 22.51 0.65 -15.88
C ASN A 6 21.50 -0.50 -16.03
N HIS A 7 21.01 -0.78 -17.23
CA HIS A 7 20.12 -1.93 -17.47
C HIS A 7 20.80 -3.29 -17.19
N VAL A 8 22.06 -3.45 -17.57
CA VAL A 8 22.84 -4.68 -17.30
C VAL A 8 23.11 -4.84 -15.79
N ASN A 9 23.45 -3.77 -15.09
CA ASN A 9 23.67 -3.80 -13.63
C ASN A 9 22.39 -4.11 -12.85
N ILE A 10 21.24 -3.56 -13.29
CA ILE A 10 19.93 -3.89 -12.71
C ILE A 10 19.63 -5.38 -12.91
N LYS A 11 19.78 -5.93 -14.12
CA LYS A 11 19.57 -7.36 -14.39
C LYS A 11 20.49 -8.27 -13.57
N LYS A 12 21.77 -7.91 -13.40
CA LYS A 12 22.71 -8.64 -12.54
C LYS A 12 22.31 -8.60 -11.06
N SER A 13 21.84 -7.46 -10.56
CA SER A 13 21.35 -7.31 -9.18
C SER A 13 20.11 -8.19 -8.93
N PHE A 14 19.15 -8.20 -9.87
CA PHE A 14 17.98 -9.07 -9.81
C PHE A 14 18.37 -10.55 -9.80
N LEU A 15 19.27 -10.98 -10.69
CA LEU A 15 19.74 -12.36 -10.74
C LEU A 15 20.50 -12.76 -9.46
N LYS A 16 21.31 -11.87 -8.90
CA LYS A 16 22.01 -12.14 -7.64
C LYS A 16 21.03 -12.28 -6.47
N MET A 17 20.01 -11.42 -6.41
CA MET A 17 18.94 -11.52 -5.42
C MET A 17 18.18 -12.83 -5.55
N PHE A 18 17.81 -13.20 -6.78
CA PHE A 18 17.14 -14.46 -7.11
C PHE A 18 17.93 -15.69 -6.68
N LEU A 19 19.22 -15.77 -7.04
CA LEU A 19 20.11 -16.87 -6.61
C LEU A 19 20.26 -16.92 -5.09
N THR A 20 20.25 -15.76 -4.42
CA THR A 20 20.33 -15.69 -2.95
C THR A 20 19.06 -16.23 -2.29
N ILE A 21 17.88 -15.90 -2.83
CA ILE A 21 16.58 -16.42 -2.39
C ILE A 21 16.58 -17.95 -2.49
N ILE A 22 16.97 -18.48 -3.65
CA ILE A 22 17.03 -19.93 -3.89
C ILE A 22 18.03 -20.61 -2.95
N LYS A 23 19.24 -20.06 -2.81
CA LYS A 23 20.26 -20.60 -1.88
C LYS A 23 19.74 -20.64 -0.44
N LYS A 24 19.06 -19.58 0.02
CA LYS A 24 18.44 -19.56 1.35
C LYS A 24 17.31 -20.59 1.45
N LYS A 25 16.46 -20.75 0.44
CA LYS A 25 15.43 -21.80 0.44
C LYS A 25 16.05 -23.18 0.62
N PHE A 26 17.11 -23.52 -0.12
CA PHE A 26 17.80 -24.80 0.06
C PHE A 26 18.39 -24.96 1.46
N GLN A 27 18.93 -23.89 2.06
CA GLN A 27 19.49 -23.93 3.41
C GLN A 27 18.43 -24.15 4.52
N PHE A 28 17.22 -23.61 4.32
CA PHE A 28 16.11 -23.68 5.28
C PHE A 28 15.03 -24.70 4.91
N CYS A 29 15.21 -25.48 3.83
CA CYS A 29 14.24 -26.48 3.42
C CYS A 29 14.07 -27.53 4.53
N GLY A 30 12.82 -27.79 4.92
CA GLY A 30 12.50 -28.70 6.03
C GLY A 30 12.78 -28.14 7.43
N LYS A 31 13.15 -26.87 7.58
CA LYS A 31 13.42 -26.24 8.89
C LYS A 31 12.40 -25.16 9.21
N THR A 32 11.99 -25.12 10.48
CA THR A 32 11.25 -23.99 11.05
C THR A 32 12.21 -22.83 11.34
N PHE A 33 11.81 -21.62 10.99
CA PHE A 33 12.53 -20.40 11.34
C PHE A 33 11.56 -19.25 11.62
N TRP A 34 12.07 -18.21 12.26
CA TRP A 34 11.34 -16.99 12.58
C TRP A 34 11.97 -15.79 11.88
N LEU A 35 11.13 -14.81 11.53
CA LEU A 35 11.56 -13.54 10.97
C LEU A 35 11.39 -12.46 12.04
N PRO A 36 12.47 -12.02 12.72
CA PRO A 36 12.37 -10.87 13.60
C PRO A 36 12.03 -9.64 12.78
N HIS A 37 11.21 -8.76 13.33
CA HIS A 37 10.74 -7.54 12.65
C HIS A 37 11.36 -6.29 13.28
N ASN A 38 11.50 -5.25 12.46
CA ASN A 38 11.93 -3.92 12.84
C ASN A 38 10.92 -2.89 12.28
N MET A 39 11.01 -1.66 12.76
CA MET A 39 10.13 -0.56 12.42
C MET A 39 10.90 0.54 11.69
N ASP A 40 10.29 1.17 10.68
CA ASP A 40 10.79 2.44 10.16
C ASP A 40 10.39 3.61 11.08
N PHE A 41 10.89 4.82 10.79
CA PHE A 41 10.64 5.98 11.65
C PHE A 41 9.15 6.37 11.74
N ARG A 42 8.29 5.86 10.85
CA ARG A 42 6.85 6.21 10.76
C ARG A 42 5.96 5.14 11.37
N GLY A 43 6.52 4.00 11.76
CA GLY A 43 5.77 2.88 12.31
C GLY A 43 5.76 1.62 11.44
N ARG A 44 6.06 1.71 10.14
CA ARG A 44 5.86 0.55 9.25
C ARG A 44 6.83 -0.57 9.61
N VAL A 45 6.29 -1.78 9.66
CA VAL A 45 7.00 -2.97 10.15
C VAL A 45 7.59 -3.76 8.97
N TYR A 46 8.85 -4.19 9.12
CA TYR A 46 9.65 -4.88 8.11
C TYR A 46 10.43 -6.05 8.74
N PRO A 47 10.55 -7.20 8.06
CA PRO A 47 11.46 -8.27 8.50
C PRO A 47 12.92 -7.79 8.48
N CYS A 48 13.68 -8.06 9.54
CA CYS A 48 15.11 -7.77 9.59
C CYS A 48 15.92 -8.53 8.52
N PRO A 49 15.66 -9.83 8.24
CA PRO A 49 16.38 -10.55 7.20
C PRO A 49 16.00 -10.04 5.79
N PRO A 50 16.93 -9.44 5.02
CA PRO A 50 16.56 -8.69 3.81
C PRO A 50 16.37 -9.56 2.56
N HIS A 51 16.80 -10.83 2.60
CA HIS A 51 16.91 -11.67 1.39
C HIS A 51 15.71 -12.60 1.17
N LEU A 52 15.30 -13.34 2.20
CA LEU A 52 14.17 -14.27 2.13
C LEU A 52 13.21 -13.92 3.25
N ASN A 53 12.09 -13.30 2.89
CA ASN A 53 11.02 -12.91 3.79
C ASN A 53 9.71 -12.75 2.99
N HIS A 54 8.59 -12.67 3.69
CA HIS A 54 7.25 -12.59 3.10
C HIS A 54 6.91 -11.22 2.48
N LEU A 55 7.71 -10.18 2.72
CA LEU A 55 7.58 -8.89 2.02
C LEU A 55 8.17 -8.94 0.59
N GLY A 56 8.89 -10.02 0.25
CA GLY A 56 9.53 -10.20 -1.05
C GLY A 56 8.55 -10.35 -2.23
N SER A 57 9.12 -10.65 -3.40
CA SER A 57 8.37 -10.89 -4.64
C SER A 57 7.47 -12.13 -4.56
N ASP A 58 6.58 -12.31 -5.54
CA ASP A 58 5.72 -13.48 -5.71
C ASP A 58 6.43 -14.82 -5.41
N MET A 59 7.60 -15.06 -6.04
CA MET A 59 8.41 -16.25 -5.77
C MET A 59 8.91 -16.34 -4.31
N ALA A 60 9.28 -15.24 -3.66
CA ALA A 60 9.74 -15.31 -2.28
C ALA A 60 8.59 -15.69 -1.34
N ARG A 61 7.38 -15.19 -1.63
CA ARG A 61 6.16 -15.50 -0.87
C ARG A 61 5.73 -16.94 -1.05
N SER A 62 5.73 -17.44 -2.29
CA SER A 62 5.31 -18.82 -2.60
C SER A 62 6.20 -19.90 -1.96
N LEU A 63 7.43 -19.54 -1.57
CA LEU A 63 8.37 -20.46 -0.91
C LEU A 63 8.14 -20.57 0.61
N LEU A 64 7.26 -19.76 1.18
CA LEU A 64 7.03 -19.63 2.63
C LEU A 64 5.60 -20.07 3.00
N CYS A 65 5.50 -20.87 4.05
CA CYS A 65 4.24 -21.29 4.65
C CYS A 65 4.33 -21.13 6.18
N PHE A 66 3.19 -21.13 6.89
CA PHE A 66 3.23 -21.18 8.34
C PHE A 66 3.79 -22.52 8.82
N ALA A 67 4.74 -22.49 9.76
CA ALA A 67 5.31 -23.72 10.31
C ALA A 67 4.27 -24.53 11.10
N LYS A 68 3.39 -23.84 11.84
CA LYS A 68 2.25 -24.46 12.54
C LYS A 68 1.03 -24.43 11.62
N GLY A 69 0.51 -25.60 11.26
CA GLY A 69 -0.72 -25.72 10.49
C GLY A 69 -1.97 -25.63 11.36
N LYS A 70 -3.12 -25.42 10.74
CA LYS A 70 -4.44 -25.46 11.38
C LYS A 70 -5.43 -26.24 10.50
N PRO A 71 -6.43 -26.94 11.07
CA PRO A 71 -7.46 -27.61 10.28
C PRO A 71 -8.26 -26.59 9.47
N LEU A 72 -8.66 -26.93 8.24
CA LEU A 72 -9.44 -26.03 7.40
C LEU A 72 -10.80 -25.68 8.02
N GLY A 73 -11.42 -26.62 8.75
CA GLY A 73 -12.79 -26.49 9.21
C GLY A 73 -13.78 -26.39 8.04
N SER A 74 -15.01 -26.02 8.35
CA SER A 74 -16.12 -26.03 7.39
C SER A 74 -15.94 -25.05 6.21
N ASN A 75 -15.22 -23.94 6.39
CA ASN A 75 -15.08 -22.91 5.35
C ASN A 75 -13.65 -22.67 4.84
N GLY A 76 -12.63 -23.32 5.44
CA GLY A 76 -11.24 -23.05 5.07
C GLY A 76 -10.91 -23.43 3.62
N LEU A 77 -11.51 -24.50 3.09
CA LEU A 77 -11.34 -24.88 1.68
C LEU A 77 -11.90 -23.81 0.71
N ASN A 78 -13.04 -23.22 1.05
CA ASN A 78 -13.63 -22.15 0.25
C ASN A 78 -12.73 -20.91 0.24
N TRP A 79 -12.14 -20.57 1.40
CA TRP A 79 -11.16 -19.48 1.48
C TRP A 79 -9.89 -19.75 0.68
N LEU A 80 -9.40 -20.99 0.62
CA LEU A 80 -8.31 -21.36 -0.29
C LEU A 80 -8.70 -21.17 -1.76
N LYS A 81 -9.90 -21.61 -2.16
CA LYS A 81 -10.42 -21.44 -3.52
C LYS A 81 -10.56 -19.96 -3.92
N ILE A 82 -11.16 -19.14 -3.04
CA ILE A 82 -11.28 -17.69 -3.23
C ILE A 82 -9.89 -17.06 -3.33
N HIS A 83 -8.96 -17.45 -2.46
CA HIS A 83 -7.60 -16.94 -2.47
C HIS A 83 -6.87 -17.30 -3.77
N CYS A 84 -7.02 -18.53 -4.28
CA CYS A 84 -6.47 -18.95 -5.57
C CYS A 84 -6.97 -18.05 -6.70
N VAL A 85 -8.28 -17.78 -6.76
CA VAL A 85 -8.87 -16.85 -7.75
C VAL A 85 -8.31 -15.44 -7.59
N ASN A 86 -8.20 -14.92 -6.36
CA ASN A 86 -7.61 -13.61 -6.10
C ASN A 86 -6.17 -13.50 -6.64
N LEU A 87 -5.35 -14.54 -6.44
CA LEU A 87 -3.96 -14.58 -6.91
C LEU A 87 -3.84 -14.54 -8.44
N THR A 88 -4.82 -15.09 -9.17
CA THR A 88 -4.83 -15.02 -10.63
C THR A 88 -4.97 -13.61 -11.18
N GLY A 89 -5.58 -12.71 -10.40
CA GLY A 89 -5.94 -11.37 -10.84
C GLY A 89 -7.22 -11.30 -11.69
N LEU A 90 -7.91 -12.43 -11.90
CA LEU A 90 -9.23 -12.50 -12.51
C LEU A 90 -10.32 -12.18 -11.48
N LYS A 91 -11.54 -11.90 -11.96
CA LYS A 91 -12.75 -11.70 -11.12
C LYS A 91 -12.62 -10.63 -10.02
N LYS A 92 -11.70 -9.65 -10.15
CA LYS A 92 -11.49 -8.57 -9.17
C LYS A 92 -12.72 -7.71 -8.89
N ARG A 93 -13.65 -7.64 -9.84
CA ARG A 93 -14.90 -6.87 -9.74
C ARG A 93 -16.10 -7.72 -9.30
N ASN A 94 -15.90 -9.02 -9.12
CA ASN A 94 -16.95 -9.95 -8.76
C ASN A 94 -17.02 -10.13 -7.25
N SER A 95 -18.21 -10.53 -6.82
CA SER A 95 -18.49 -10.85 -5.43
C SER A 95 -17.73 -12.08 -4.93
N ILE A 96 -17.62 -12.25 -3.61
CA ILE A 96 -16.99 -13.45 -3.03
C ILE A 96 -17.67 -14.73 -3.52
N ARG A 97 -19.00 -14.72 -3.63
CA ARG A 97 -19.79 -15.86 -4.13
C ARG A 97 -19.44 -16.20 -5.57
N GLU A 98 -19.38 -15.21 -6.45
CA GLU A 98 -19.01 -15.41 -7.85
C GLU A 98 -17.55 -15.85 -8.02
N ARG A 99 -16.64 -15.38 -7.16
CA ARG A 99 -15.24 -15.86 -7.14
C ARG A 99 -15.18 -17.34 -6.75
N LEU A 100 -15.92 -17.75 -5.72
CA LEU A 100 -16.00 -19.14 -5.31
C LEU A 100 -16.60 -20.03 -6.40
N GLN A 101 -17.71 -19.60 -7.02
CA GLN A 101 -18.30 -20.32 -8.15
C GLN A 101 -17.30 -20.48 -9.30
N TYR A 102 -16.60 -19.41 -9.66
CA TYR A 102 -15.56 -19.48 -10.68
C TYR A 102 -14.44 -20.45 -10.31
N ALA A 103 -14.04 -20.52 -9.04
CA ALA A 103 -13.04 -21.48 -8.58
C ALA A 103 -13.48 -22.94 -8.77
N GLU A 104 -14.77 -23.24 -8.65
CA GLU A 104 -15.30 -24.58 -8.98
C GLU A 104 -15.26 -24.85 -10.49
N GLU A 105 -15.57 -23.85 -11.32
CA GLU A 105 -15.51 -23.96 -12.79
C GLU A 105 -14.09 -24.27 -13.29
N ILE A 106 -13.07 -23.66 -12.68
CA ILE A 106 -11.66 -23.85 -13.04
C ILE A 106 -10.95 -24.92 -12.19
N LEU A 107 -11.68 -25.67 -11.36
CA LEU A 107 -11.09 -26.68 -10.49
C LEU A 107 -10.24 -27.72 -11.26
N PRO A 108 -10.61 -28.17 -12.47
CA PRO A 108 -9.75 -29.06 -13.27
C PRO A 108 -8.37 -28.44 -13.58
N ASP A 109 -8.30 -27.15 -13.89
CA ASP A 109 -7.04 -26.45 -14.17
C ASP A 109 -6.17 -26.27 -12.93
N ILE A 110 -6.83 -26.02 -11.78
CA ILE A 110 -6.17 -25.98 -10.46
C ILE A 110 -5.51 -27.32 -10.16
N LEU A 111 -6.24 -28.43 -10.32
CA LEU A 111 -5.73 -29.78 -10.06
C LEU A 111 -4.63 -30.19 -11.06
N ASN A 112 -4.79 -29.87 -12.35
CA ASN A 112 -3.76 -30.10 -13.36
C ASN A 112 -2.47 -29.35 -13.03
N SER A 113 -2.59 -28.08 -12.65
CA SER A 113 -1.46 -27.22 -12.27
C SER A 113 -0.73 -27.76 -11.05
N ALA A 114 -1.44 -28.34 -10.08
CA ALA A 114 -0.83 -28.96 -8.90
C ALA A 114 -0.08 -30.25 -9.21
N GLN A 115 -0.68 -31.13 -10.02
CA GLN A 115 -0.17 -32.48 -10.29
C GLN A 115 0.95 -32.51 -11.34
N ASN A 116 0.86 -31.66 -12.36
CA ASN A 116 1.84 -31.59 -13.44
C ASN A 116 2.20 -30.13 -13.79
N PRO A 117 2.89 -29.40 -12.88
CA PRO A 117 3.09 -27.96 -13.02
C PRO A 117 3.84 -27.53 -14.29
N LEU A 118 4.74 -28.36 -14.80
CA LEU A 118 5.60 -28.04 -15.95
C LEU A 118 5.26 -28.84 -17.21
N GLY A 119 4.59 -29.99 -17.09
CA GLY A 119 4.20 -30.83 -18.22
C GLY A 119 2.71 -30.78 -18.56
N GLY A 120 1.90 -30.07 -17.77
CA GLY A 120 0.48 -29.88 -18.01
C GLY A 120 0.19 -28.60 -18.80
N ASN A 121 -0.99 -28.03 -18.58
CA ASN A 121 -1.46 -26.84 -19.31
C ASN A 121 -0.76 -25.55 -18.88
N MET A 122 -0.01 -25.58 -17.78
CA MET A 122 0.67 -24.41 -17.19
C MET A 122 -0.25 -23.20 -16.93
N TRP A 123 -1.54 -23.44 -16.68
CA TRP A 123 -2.53 -22.40 -16.40
C TRP A 123 -2.09 -21.42 -15.29
N TRP A 124 -1.48 -21.95 -14.23
CA TRP A 124 -0.94 -21.15 -13.12
C TRP A 124 0.09 -20.10 -13.57
N ALA A 125 0.80 -20.29 -14.68
CA ALA A 125 1.85 -19.39 -15.15
C ALA A 125 1.29 -18.12 -15.84
N GLU A 126 0.01 -18.14 -16.23
CA GLU A 126 -0.68 -17.01 -16.86
C GLU A 126 -1.24 -16.00 -15.83
N SER A 127 -1.19 -16.37 -14.55
CA SER A 127 -1.73 -15.62 -13.42
C SER A 127 -0.91 -14.34 -13.11
N GLU A 128 -1.54 -13.34 -12.45
CA GLU A 128 -0.82 -12.13 -11.99
C GLU A 128 0.25 -12.46 -10.93
N ASN A 129 0.04 -13.49 -10.11
CA ASN A 129 0.97 -13.98 -9.08
C ASN A 129 1.23 -15.48 -9.26
N PRO A 130 1.97 -15.87 -10.31
CA PRO A 130 1.98 -17.25 -10.80
C PRO A 130 2.50 -18.24 -9.75
N TRP A 131 3.59 -17.92 -9.05
CA TRP A 131 4.17 -18.87 -8.11
C TRP A 131 3.31 -19.05 -6.86
N GLN A 132 2.67 -17.98 -6.37
CA GLN A 132 1.69 -18.10 -5.29
C GLN A 132 0.44 -18.88 -5.76
N THR A 133 -0.05 -18.66 -6.98
CA THR A 133 -1.17 -19.44 -7.56
C THR A 133 -0.83 -20.92 -7.59
N LEU A 134 0.35 -21.30 -8.07
CA LEU A 134 0.80 -22.70 -8.08
C LEU A 134 0.86 -23.29 -6.68
N ALA A 135 1.45 -22.56 -5.72
CA ALA A 135 1.54 -23.02 -4.34
C ALA A 135 0.13 -23.23 -3.72
N CYS A 136 -0.83 -22.35 -4.04
CA CYS A 136 -2.22 -22.48 -3.61
C CYS A 136 -2.93 -23.66 -4.28
N CYS A 137 -2.66 -23.91 -5.58
CA CYS A 137 -3.18 -25.07 -6.30
C CYS A 137 -2.74 -26.39 -5.65
N ILE A 138 -1.46 -26.48 -5.26
CA ILE A 138 -0.91 -27.64 -4.55
C ILE A 138 -1.63 -27.84 -3.21
N GLU A 139 -1.83 -26.77 -2.43
CA GLU A 139 -2.56 -26.86 -1.15
C GLU A 139 -4.01 -27.34 -1.34
N ILE A 140 -4.72 -26.80 -2.33
CA ILE A 140 -6.11 -27.22 -2.66
C ILE A 140 -6.13 -28.69 -3.09
N SER A 141 -5.18 -29.14 -3.91
CA SER A 141 -5.09 -30.53 -4.33
C SER A 141 -4.86 -31.47 -3.15
N HIS A 142 -3.98 -31.13 -2.21
CA HIS A 142 -3.77 -31.92 -1.00
C HIS A 142 -5.02 -31.96 -0.10
N ALA A 143 -5.69 -30.82 0.05
CA ALA A 143 -6.92 -30.73 0.84
C ALA A 143 -8.05 -31.59 0.26
N LEU A 144 -8.19 -31.66 -1.06
CA LEU A 144 -9.21 -32.46 -1.74
C LEU A 144 -8.88 -33.97 -1.80
N GLN A 145 -7.61 -34.33 -1.65
CA GLN A 145 -7.16 -35.72 -1.61
C GLN A 145 -7.19 -36.33 -0.19
N SER A 146 -7.39 -35.51 0.84
CA SER A 146 -7.55 -36.01 2.21
C SER A 146 -8.90 -36.71 2.38
N GLU A 147 -9.01 -37.60 3.38
CA GLU A 147 -10.27 -38.31 3.68
C GLU A 147 -11.42 -37.34 4.01
N ASN A 148 -11.09 -36.24 4.71
CA ASN A 148 -12.02 -35.16 4.99
C ASN A 148 -11.28 -33.81 4.86
N PRO A 149 -11.63 -32.98 3.86
CA PRO A 149 -11.03 -31.67 3.67
C PRO A 149 -11.13 -30.76 4.91
N GLU A 150 -12.19 -30.83 5.71
CA GLU A 150 -12.34 -29.99 6.90
C GLU A 150 -11.25 -30.27 7.97
N ASN A 151 -10.78 -31.52 8.05
CA ASN A 151 -9.74 -31.94 8.98
C ASN A 151 -8.33 -31.79 8.41
N PHE A 152 -8.18 -31.42 7.13
CA PHE A 152 -6.88 -31.22 6.51
C PHE A 152 -6.13 -30.09 7.23
N ILE A 153 -4.91 -30.39 7.69
CA ILE A 153 -4.05 -29.42 8.38
C ILE A 153 -3.33 -28.56 7.35
N SER A 154 -3.87 -27.37 7.10
CA SER A 154 -3.31 -26.42 6.15
C SER A 154 -2.24 -25.53 6.80
N HIS A 155 -1.16 -25.30 6.07
CA HIS A 155 -0.07 -24.42 6.43
C HIS A 155 -0.06 -23.13 5.59
N PHE A 156 -0.92 -23.06 4.58
CA PHE A 156 -0.93 -22.00 3.59
C PHE A 156 -1.50 -20.69 4.14
N PRO A 157 -0.81 -19.55 3.97
CA PRO A 157 -1.35 -18.25 4.35
C PRO A 157 -2.41 -17.78 3.34
N VAL A 158 -3.54 -17.28 3.81
CA VAL A 158 -4.56 -16.61 3.00
C VAL A 158 -4.52 -15.10 3.26
N HIS A 159 -4.51 -14.31 2.20
CA HIS A 159 -4.33 -12.86 2.26
C HIS A 159 -5.67 -12.12 2.11
N GLN A 160 -5.82 -11.02 2.83
CA GLN A 160 -6.88 -10.03 2.67
C GLN A 160 -6.26 -8.64 2.54
N ASP A 161 -6.54 -7.96 1.43
CA ASP A 161 -5.88 -6.70 1.06
C ASP A 161 -6.82 -5.51 1.18
N GLY A 162 -6.32 -4.40 1.73
CA GLY A 162 -7.00 -3.12 1.63
C GLY A 162 -7.08 -2.65 0.18
N SER A 163 -8.28 -2.26 -0.28
CA SER A 163 -8.50 -1.88 -1.70
C SER A 163 -7.60 -0.71 -2.18
N CYS A 164 -7.56 0.37 -1.39
CA CYS A 164 -6.61 1.47 -1.49
C CYS A 164 -6.43 2.09 -0.10
N ASN A 165 -5.58 1.46 0.72
CA ASN A 165 -5.55 1.72 2.16
C ASN A 165 -5.29 3.19 2.53
N GLY A 166 -4.39 3.89 1.83
CA GLY A 166 -4.18 5.32 2.06
C GLY A 166 -5.46 6.17 1.84
N LEU A 167 -6.24 5.90 0.80
CA LEU A 167 -7.52 6.57 0.57
C LEU A 167 -8.59 6.14 1.59
N GLN A 168 -8.56 4.90 2.08
CA GLN A 168 -9.44 4.45 3.17
C GLN A 168 -9.20 5.27 4.43
N HIS A 169 -7.93 5.48 4.82
CA HIS A 169 -7.61 6.33 5.97
C HIS A 169 -8.03 7.79 5.75
N TYR A 170 -7.82 8.36 4.55
CA TYR A 170 -8.29 9.72 4.28
C TYR A 170 -9.81 9.86 4.31
N ALA A 171 -10.55 8.93 3.70
CA ALA A 171 -12.01 8.95 3.70
C ALA A 171 -12.58 8.81 5.12
N ALA A 172 -11.93 8.03 5.99
CA ALA A 172 -12.30 7.91 7.39
C ALA A 172 -12.00 9.19 8.20
N LEU A 173 -10.79 9.77 8.06
CA LEU A 173 -10.42 11.03 8.72
C LEU A 173 -11.36 12.19 8.34
N GLY A 174 -11.68 12.29 7.05
CA GLY A 174 -12.53 13.34 6.50
C GLY A 174 -14.02 13.06 6.59
N LYS A 175 -14.43 11.85 7.01
CA LYS A 175 -15.82 11.36 6.91
C LYS A 175 -16.44 11.62 5.52
N ASP A 176 -15.67 11.39 4.47
CA ASP A 176 -16.05 11.62 3.08
C ASP A 176 -16.88 10.44 2.56
N PHE A 177 -18.20 10.62 2.39
CA PHE A 177 -19.09 9.55 1.97
C PHE A 177 -18.80 9.05 0.55
N ALA A 178 -18.59 9.96 -0.41
CA ALA A 178 -18.30 9.58 -1.80
C ALA A 178 -16.94 8.87 -1.92
N GLY A 179 -15.94 9.37 -1.20
CA GLY A 179 -14.64 8.72 -1.06
C GLY A 179 -14.77 7.33 -0.42
N ALA A 180 -15.51 7.22 0.68
CA ALA A 180 -15.76 5.99 1.43
C ALA A 180 -16.40 4.89 0.58
N VAL A 181 -17.39 5.23 -0.25
CA VAL A 181 -17.98 4.28 -1.23
C VAL A 181 -16.90 3.78 -2.19
N SER A 182 -16.12 4.68 -2.78
CA SER A 182 -15.14 4.35 -3.80
C SER A 182 -14.03 3.41 -3.33
N VAL A 183 -13.75 3.37 -2.02
CA VAL A 183 -12.71 2.52 -1.40
C VAL A 183 -13.25 1.50 -0.41
N ASN A 184 -14.51 1.09 -0.60
CA ASN A 184 -15.14 -0.02 0.11
C ASN A 184 -15.24 0.16 1.63
N LEU A 185 -15.37 1.38 2.14
CA LEU A 185 -15.72 1.61 3.54
C LEU A 185 -17.23 1.46 3.79
N THR A 186 -18.05 1.54 2.73
CA THR A 186 -19.49 1.26 2.80
C THR A 186 -19.78 -0.19 2.37
N PRO A 187 -20.77 -0.85 2.98
CA PRO A 187 -21.25 -2.15 2.53
C PRO A 187 -21.73 -2.09 1.08
N SER A 188 -21.43 -3.15 0.32
CA SER A 188 -21.86 -3.32 -1.06
C SER A 188 -21.84 -4.81 -1.39
N ASP A 189 -22.68 -5.24 -2.34
CA ASP A 189 -22.72 -6.63 -2.81
C ASP A 189 -21.53 -6.98 -3.71
N ILE A 190 -20.94 -5.98 -4.35
CA ILE A 190 -19.77 -6.10 -5.23
C ILE A 190 -18.65 -5.13 -4.81
N PRO A 191 -17.38 -5.49 -5.05
CA PRO A 191 -16.25 -4.61 -4.73
C PRO A 191 -16.24 -3.38 -5.63
N GLN A 192 -16.09 -2.22 -5.00
CA GLN A 192 -15.86 -0.93 -5.65
C GLN A 192 -14.39 -0.81 -6.08
N ASP A 193 -14.18 -0.25 -7.27
CA ASP A 193 -12.86 -0.20 -7.90
C ASP A 193 -12.50 1.26 -8.25
N VAL A 194 -11.96 1.99 -7.26
CA VAL A 194 -11.51 3.38 -7.40
C VAL A 194 -10.66 3.59 -8.66
N TYR A 195 -9.81 2.62 -9.02
CA TYR A 195 -8.95 2.71 -10.19
C TYR A 195 -9.73 2.70 -11.50
N SER A 196 -10.84 1.97 -11.57
CA SER A 196 -11.69 1.98 -12.76
C SER A 196 -12.56 3.22 -12.82
N CYS A 197 -13.00 3.72 -11.67
CA CYS A 197 -13.75 4.97 -11.60
C CYS A 197 -12.89 6.16 -12.09
N VAL A 198 -11.66 6.29 -11.59
CA VAL A 198 -10.72 7.32 -12.07
C VAL A 198 -10.39 7.14 -13.55
N ALA A 199 -10.26 5.89 -14.04
CA ALA A 199 -10.00 5.64 -15.47
C ALA A 199 -11.16 6.14 -16.33
N ALA A 200 -12.40 5.92 -15.90
CA ALA A 200 -13.59 6.40 -16.59
C ALA A 200 -13.68 7.93 -16.57
N MET A 201 -13.30 8.59 -15.47
CA MET A 201 -13.25 10.06 -15.41
C MET A 201 -12.18 10.63 -16.35
N VAL A 202 -10.99 10.03 -16.39
CA VAL A 202 -9.92 10.44 -17.31
C VAL A 202 -10.34 10.23 -18.75
N GLU A 203 -11.05 9.14 -19.05
CA GLU A 203 -11.56 8.86 -20.40
C GLU A 203 -12.65 9.87 -20.81
N ARG A 204 -13.56 10.21 -19.89
CA ARG A 204 -14.57 11.26 -20.09
C ARG A 204 -13.93 12.60 -20.44
N GLU A 205 -12.88 12.99 -19.73
CA GLU A 205 -12.12 14.22 -20.02
C GLU A 205 -11.30 14.13 -21.31
N ARG A 206 -10.77 12.94 -21.65
CA ARG A 206 -10.10 12.68 -22.93
C ARG A 206 -11.06 12.83 -24.11
N LEU A 207 -12.29 12.35 -24.01
CA LEU A 207 -13.29 12.49 -25.06
C LEU A 207 -13.60 13.97 -25.33
N LYS A 208 -13.84 14.77 -24.27
CA LYS A 208 -14.03 16.23 -24.40
C LYS A 208 -12.85 16.93 -25.06
N ASP A 209 -11.62 16.60 -24.65
CA ASP A 209 -10.43 17.21 -25.23
C ASP A 209 -10.22 16.74 -26.70
N ALA A 210 -10.59 15.51 -27.03
CA ALA A 210 -10.55 15.00 -28.40
C ALA A 210 -11.57 15.69 -29.31
N GLU A 211 -12.78 16.00 -28.81
CA GLU A 211 -13.79 16.82 -29.49
C GLU A 211 -13.30 18.25 -29.73
N ASN A 212 -12.52 18.81 -28.79
CA ASN A 212 -11.86 20.11 -28.92
C ASN A 212 -10.52 20.07 -29.68
N ASP A 213 -10.33 19.07 -30.55
CA ASP A 213 -9.15 18.91 -31.41
C ASP A 213 -7.79 18.80 -30.70
N VAL A 214 -7.76 18.41 -29.42
CA VAL A 214 -6.49 18.12 -28.73
C VAL A 214 -5.88 16.83 -29.29
N VAL A 215 -4.82 17.00 -30.09
CA VAL A 215 -4.15 15.92 -30.83
C VAL A 215 -3.80 14.71 -29.95
N ILE A 216 -3.22 14.94 -28.77
CA ILE A 216 -2.81 13.85 -27.89
C ILE A 216 -4.00 13.08 -27.29
N ALA A 217 -5.14 13.74 -27.10
CA ALA A 217 -6.35 13.11 -26.57
C ALA A 217 -6.94 12.13 -27.61
N LYS A 218 -6.90 12.48 -28.91
CA LYS A 218 -7.28 11.56 -30.00
C LYS A 218 -6.37 10.32 -30.07
N PHE A 219 -5.04 10.50 -29.91
CA PHE A 219 -4.09 9.37 -29.89
C PHE A 219 -4.27 8.41 -28.70
N LEU A 220 -4.89 8.88 -27.62
CA LEU A 220 -5.10 8.11 -26.40
C LEU A 220 -6.38 7.25 -26.43
N ASP A 221 -7.14 7.28 -27.52
CA ASP A 221 -8.34 6.48 -27.71
C ASP A 221 -8.06 4.98 -27.52
N GLY A 222 -8.82 4.32 -26.64
CA GLY A 222 -8.62 2.90 -26.29
C GLY A 222 -7.38 2.59 -25.42
N PHE A 223 -6.61 3.59 -25.00
CA PHE A 223 -5.40 3.43 -24.16
C PHE A 223 -5.56 3.89 -22.71
N VAL A 224 -6.66 4.59 -22.38
CA VAL A 224 -7.00 4.94 -20.98
C VAL A 224 -7.56 3.70 -20.26
N ARG A 225 -6.65 2.90 -19.70
CA ARG A 225 -6.98 1.61 -19.05
C ARG A 225 -6.66 1.66 -17.56
N ARG A 226 -7.42 0.90 -16.76
CA ARG A 226 -7.18 0.70 -15.32
C ARG A 226 -5.70 0.42 -15.02
N LYS A 227 -5.07 -0.50 -15.76
CA LYS A 227 -3.65 -0.88 -15.58
C LYS A 227 -2.68 0.30 -15.75
N VAL A 228 -2.99 1.24 -16.66
CA VAL A 228 -2.15 2.41 -16.94
C VAL A 228 -2.14 3.40 -15.78
N ILE A 229 -3.28 3.62 -15.13
CA ILE A 229 -3.42 4.63 -14.08
C ILE A 229 -3.33 4.07 -12.64
N LYS A 230 -3.54 2.76 -12.45
CA LYS A 230 -3.61 2.10 -11.13
C LYS A 230 -2.46 2.51 -10.21
N GLN A 231 -1.22 2.41 -10.71
CA GLN A 231 -0.04 2.71 -9.90
C GLN A 231 0.01 4.18 -9.46
N THR A 232 -0.40 5.10 -10.34
CA THR A 232 -0.41 6.53 -10.05
C THR A 232 -1.45 6.87 -9.00
N VAL A 233 -2.68 6.38 -9.14
CA VAL A 233 -3.73 6.56 -8.12
C VAL A 233 -3.27 6.00 -6.77
N MET A 234 -2.77 4.76 -6.75
CA MET A 234 -2.30 4.09 -5.53
C MET A 234 -1.16 4.83 -4.82
N THR A 235 -0.27 5.49 -5.56
CA THR A 235 0.93 6.12 -4.98
C THR A 235 0.78 7.62 -4.75
N THR A 236 -0.26 8.26 -5.29
CA THR A 236 -0.49 9.70 -5.13
C THR A 236 -0.85 10.05 -3.69
N VAL A 237 -1.62 9.21 -3.01
CA VAL A 237 -1.89 9.35 -1.56
C VAL A 237 -0.65 9.23 -0.70
N TYR A 238 0.41 8.59 -1.22
CA TYR A 238 1.71 8.47 -0.58
C TYR A 238 2.72 9.53 -1.07
N GLY A 239 2.23 10.64 -1.62
CA GLY A 239 3.06 11.82 -1.92
C GLY A 239 3.83 11.73 -3.23
N VAL A 240 3.42 10.88 -4.18
CA VAL A 240 4.02 10.87 -5.52
C VAL A 240 3.79 12.21 -6.23
N THR A 241 4.90 12.81 -6.69
CA THR A 241 4.87 14.05 -7.46
C THR A 241 4.38 13.80 -8.89
N ARG A 242 3.92 14.85 -9.59
CA ARG A 242 3.56 14.78 -11.01
C ARG A 242 4.69 14.17 -11.88
N PHE A 243 5.95 14.44 -11.55
CA PHE A 243 7.09 13.84 -12.24
C PHE A 243 7.17 12.33 -12.00
N GLY A 244 7.02 11.87 -10.76
CA GLY A 244 6.99 10.45 -10.42
C GLY A 244 5.81 9.72 -11.06
N ALA A 245 4.61 10.31 -10.98
CA ALA A 245 3.40 9.83 -11.62
C ALA A 245 3.58 9.66 -13.13
N ARG A 246 4.19 10.64 -13.79
CA ARG A 246 4.48 10.59 -15.24
C ARG A 246 5.37 9.40 -15.59
N LEU A 247 6.41 9.14 -14.80
CA LEU A 247 7.29 7.99 -15.03
C LEU A 247 6.55 6.66 -14.88
N GLN A 248 5.62 6.55 -13.93
CA GLN A 248 4.79 5.36 -13.75
C GLN A 248 3.86 5.13 -14.94
N ILE A 249 3.12 6.16 -15.37
CA ILE A 249 2.24 6.07 -16.55
C ILE A 249 3.06 5.78 -17.82
N ALA A 250 4.18 6.47 -18.01
CA ALA A 250 5.07 6.25 -19.16
C ALA A 250 5.60 4.82 -19.21
N LYS A 251 5.88 4.19 -18.06
CA LYS A 251 6.26 2.78 -17.99
C LYS A 251 5.12 1.89 -18.49
N GLN A 252 3.89 2.08 -18.00
CA GLN A 252 2.74 1.28 -18.42
C GLN A 252 2.44 1.44 -19.92
N LEU A 253 2.53 2.66 -20.47
CA LEU A 253 2.35 2.90 -21.91
C LEU A 253 3.45 2.23 -22.76
N LYS A 254 4.69 2.17 -22.25
CA LYS A 254 5.79 1.46 -22.94
C LYS A 254 5.58 -0.05 -23.00
N ASP A 255 4.85 -0.62 -22.04
CA ASP A 255 4.58 -2.06 -21.99
C ASP A 255 3.40 -2.48 -22.89
N ILE A 256 2.74 -1.53 -23.56
CA ILE A 256 1.66 -1.81 -24.54
C ILE A 256 2.25 -1.85 -25.94
N ASP A 257 2.30 -3.02 -26.58
CA ASP A 257 2.94 -3.20 -27.89
C ASP A 257 2.32 -2.32 -28.99
N SER A 258 0.98 -2.18 -28.99
CA SER A 258 0.25 -1.36 -29.97
C SER A 258 0.35 0.15 -29.74
N PHE A 259 0.97 0.62 -28.66
CA PHE A 259 1.05 2.05 -28.34
C PHE A 259 2.27 2.73 -29.01
N PRO A 260 2.10 3.86 -29.73
CA PRO A 260 3.20 4.58 -30.38
C PRO A 260 4.26 5.07 -29.38
N LYS A 261 5.49 4.56 -29.52
CA LYS A 261 6.56 4.79 -28.53
C LYS A 261 7.10 6.22 -28.52
N ASP A 262 7.01 6.94 -29.64
CA ASP A 262 7.36 8.35 -29.76
C ASP A 262 6.38 9.27 -29.00
N LYS A 263 5.13 8.84 -28.83
CA LYS A 263 4.07 9.60 -28.13
C LYS A 263 4.03 9.40 -26.62
N VAL A 264 4.81 8.46 -26.08
CA VAL A 264 4.79 8.10 -24.64
C VAL A 264 4.96 9.32 -23.74
N TRP A 265 5.87 10.24 -24.10
CA TRP A 265 6.15 11.39 -23.25
C TRP A 265 4.95 12.35 -23.18
N SER A 266 4.41 12.78 -24.32
CA SER A 266 3.24 13.66 -24.39
C SER A 266 1.99 13.01 -23.78
N ALA A 267 1.77 11.72 -24.08
CA ALA A 267 0.65 10.96 -23.52
C ALA A 267 0.73 10.85 -22.00
N SER A 268 1.91 10.53 -21.46
CA SER A 268 2.09 10.43 -20.01
C SER A 268 1.86 11.76 -19.29
N ASN A 269 2.28 12.89 -19.88
CA ASN A 269 2.02 14.21 -19.33
C ASN A 269 0.53 14.54 -19.28
N TYR A 270 -0.16 14.30 -20.39
CA TYR A 270 -1.60 14.52 -20.52
C TYR A 270 -2.37 13.67 -19.48
N LEU A 271 -2.09 12.37 -19.42
CA LEU A 271 -2.76 11.45 -18.50
C LEU A 271 -2.48 11.79 -17.04
N VAL A 272 -1.28 12.25 -16.67
CA VAL A 272 -1.02 12.73 -15.30
C VAL A 272 -1.88 13.94 -14.98
N ALA A 273 -1.98 14.92 -15.88
CA ALA A 273 -2.81 16.11 -15.63
C ALA A 273 -4.26 15.72 -15.37
N LYS A 274 -4.86 14.94 -16.27
CA LYS A 274 -6.24 14.47 -16.14
C LYS A 274 -6.45 13.57 -14.92
N THR A 275 -5.51 12.68 -14.59
CA THR A 275 -5.61 11.81 -13.39
C THR A 275 -5.64 12.64 -12.11
N PHE A 276 -4.80 13.66 -11.99
CA PHE A 276 -4.80 14.54 -10.82
C PHE A 276 -6.05 15.43 -10.74
N GLU A 277 -6.60 15.84 -11.89
CA GLU A 277 -7.90 16.53 -11.95
C GLU A 277 -9.03 15.63 -11.46
N SER A 278 -9.13 14.40 -11.96
CA SER A 278 -10.13 13.42 -11.53
C SER A 278 -10.01 13.07 -10.04
N LEU A 279 -8.79 12.93 -9.51
CA LEU A 279 -8.59 12.67 -8.08
C LEU A 279 -9.04 13.84 -7.20
N ARG A 280 -8.84 15.09 -7.65
CA ARG A 280 -9.33 16.27 -6.91
C ARG A 280 -10.85 16.37 -6.92
N GLU A 281 -11.48 16.03 -8.05
CA GLU A 281 -12.94 16.01 -8.17
C GLU A 281 -13.56 14.90 -7.28
N MET A 282 -12.92 13.73 -7.21
CA MET A 282 -13.43 12.58 -6.46
C MET A 282 -13.18 12.65 -4.96
N PHE A 283 -12.07 13.25 -4.52
CA PHE A 283 -11.60 13.20 -3.13
C PHE A 283 -11.32 14.59 -2.55
N THR A 284 -12.32 15.47 -2.56
CA THR A 284 -12.20 16.85 -2.07
C THR A 284 -11.75 16.90 -0.60
N SER A 285 -12.39 16.12 0.28
CA SER A 285 -12.03 16.10 1.71
C SER A 285 -10.61 15.57 1.95
N THR A 286 -10.20 14.54 1.19
CA THR A 286 -8.80 14.05 1.22
C THR A 286 -7.83 15.17 0.85
N LYS A 287 -8.18 15.98 -0.16
CA LYS A 287 -7.34 17.07 -0.63
C LYS A 287 -7.22 18.19 0.41
N GLU A 288 -8.33 18.57 1.05
CA GLU A 288 -8.34 19.55 2.14
C GLU A 288 -7.45 19.10 3.31
N ILE A 289 -7.52 17.83 3.71
CA ILE A 289 -6.65 17.27 4.76
C ILE A 289 -5.18 17.29 4.34
N GLN A 290 -4.87 16.91 3.10
CA GLN A 290 -3.50 16.96 2.58
C GLN A 290 -2.94 18.37 2.54
N ASP A 291 -3.76 19.35 2.16
CA ASP A 291 -3.35 20.76 2.11
C ASP A 291 -3.14 21.31 3.52
N TRP A 292 -4.02 20.98 4.47
CA TRP A 292 -3.83 21.32 5.88
C TRP A 292 -2.53 20.73 6.45
N PHE A 293 -2.27 19.43 6.23
CA PHE A 293 -1.00 18.80 6.61
C PHE A 293 0.20 19.51 5.99
N THR A 294 0.16 19.76 4.67
CA THR A 294 1.27 20.40 3.96
C THR A 294 1.56 21.80 4.52
N GLU A 295 0.52 22.55 4.86
CA GLU A 295 0.64 23.90 5.41
C GLU A 295 1.15 23.89 6.85
N CYS A 296 0.64 22.99 7.71
CA CYS A 296 1.17 22.78 9.05
C CYS A 296 2.68 22.47 9.02
N ALA A 297 3.09 21.52 8.19
CA ALA A 297 4.48 21.16 8.03
C ALA A 297 5.35 22.29 7.47
N ARG A 298 4.79 23.13 6.58
CA ARG A 298 5.46 24.32 6.06
C ARG A 298 5.74 25.31 7.18
N VAL A 299 4.74 25.68 7.98
CA VAL A 299 4.91 26.68 9.06
C VAL A 299 5.83 26.17 10.17
N ILE A 300 5.75 24.90 10.56
CA ILE A 300 6.67 24.28 11.54
C ILE A 300 8.12 24.38 11.05
N SER A 301 8.38 23.92 9.82
CA SER A 301 9.76 23.89 9.31
C SER A 301 10.31 25.26 8.93
N GLN A 302 9.47 26.17 8.45
CA GLN A 302 9.89 27.49 7.97
C GLN A 302 10.01 28.52 9.10
N SER A 303 9.03 28.55 10.01
CA SER A 303 8.94 29.58 11.05
C SER A 303 9.58 29.11 12.36
N CYS A 304 9.31 27.89 12.84
CA CYS A 304 9.97 27.36 14.05
C CYS A 304 11.40 26.88 13.76
N GLY A 305 11.72 26.56 12.50
CA GLY A 305 13.00 25.94 12.15
C GLY A 305 13.17 24.53 12.72
N GLN A 306 12.07 23.85 13.03
CA GLN A 306 12.05 22.51 13.62
C GLN A 306 11.55 21.45 12.62
N SER A 307 11.90 20.19 12.86
CA SER A 307 11.36 19.08 12.08
C SER A 307 9.91 18.80 12.49
N VAL A 308 9.12 18.25 11.57
CA VAL A 308 7.75 17.86 11.90
C VAL A 308 7.77 16.59 12.74
N GLU A 309 7.05 16.64 13.85
CA GLU A 309 6.87 15.57 14.82
C GLU A 309 5.39 15.37 15.13
N TRP A 310 5.01 14.15 15.49
CA TRP A 310 3.69 13.79 16.01
C TRP A 310 3.80 12.51 16.83
N VAL A 311 2.72 12.16 17.53
CA VAL A 311 2.57 10.89 18.23
C VAL A 311 1.43 10.12 17.58
N THR A 312 1.63 8.84 17.27
CA THR A 312 0.57 8.01 16.70
C THR A 312 -0.51 7.72 17.75
N PRO A 313 -1.72 7.29 17.36
CA PRO A 313 -2.75 6.88 18.31
C PRO A 313 -2.34 5.74 19.27
N LEU A 314 -1.25 5.02 18.96
CA LEU A 314 -0.67 3.99 19.84
C LEU A 314 0.50 4.50 20.71
N GLY A 315 0.75 5.80 20.73
CA GLY A 315 1.80 6.41 21.55
C GLY A 315 3.21 6.35 20.96
N LEU A 316 3.37 6.00 19.68
CA LEU A 316 4.69 6.02 19.03
C LEU A 316 5.07 7.46 18.65
N PRO A 317 6.15 8.04 19.20
CA PRO A 317 6.64 9.33 18.74
C PRO A 317 7.31 9.17 17.36
N VAL A 318 6.93 10.02 16.42
CA VAL A 318 7.46 10.04 15.06
C VAL A 318 8.09 11.39 14.77
N VAL A 319 9.31 11.36 14.23
CA VAL A 319 10.07 12.55 13.82
C VAL A 319 10.50 12.42 12.37
N GLN A 320 10.27 13.45 11.57
CA GLN A 320 10.75 13.48 10.20
C GLN A 320 12.26 13.80 10.12
N PRO A 321 13.09 12.91 9.55
CA PRO A 321 14.55 13.08 9.56
C PRO A 321 15.07 14.01 8.44
N TYR A 322 14.22 14.87 7.88
CA TYR A 322 14.56 15.63 6.67
C TYR A 322 15.24 16.95 7.00
N ASN A 323 16.56 16.90 7.19
CA ASN A 323 17.39 18.07 7.42
C ASN A 323 18.12 18.53 6.15
N ARG A 324 18.54 19.80 6.11
CA ARG A 324 19.42 20.31 5.06
C ARG A 324 20.79 19.68 5.25
N ARG A 325 21.30 19.00 4.23
CA ARG A 325 22.71 18.57 4.25
C ARG A 325 23.59 19.81 4.16
N ASN A 326 24.40 20.05 5.19
CA ASN A 326 25.48 21.01 5.10
C ASN A 326 26.48 20.54 4.02
N LYS A 327 26.59 21.29 2.91
CA LYS A 327 27.59 21.03 1.87
C LYS A 327 29.04 21.27 2.34
N SER A 328 29.25 21.73 3.57
CA SER A 328 30.57 22.09 4.11
C SER A 328 31.40 20.93 4.63
N TYR A 329 30.85 19.71 4.76
CA TYR A 329 31.61 18.53 5.14
C TYR A 329 31.88 17.60 3.95
N ASP A 330 32.57 18.14 2.94
CA ASP A 330 33.20 17.32 1.91
C ASP A 330 34.53 16.78 2.47
N TYR A 331 34.45 15.71 3.28
CA TYR A 331 35.61 14.99 3.82
C TYR A 331 36.45 14.28 2.73
N THR A 332 36.15 14.47 1.44
CA THR A 332 36.85 13.80 0.33
C THR A 332 38.23 14.40 -0.01
N LYS A 333 38.76 15.35 0.79
CA LYS A 333 40.12 15.88 0.63
C LYS A 333 41.15 15.43 1.69
N LYS A 334 40.94 14.31 2.39
CA LYS A 334 42.01 13.67 3.20
C LYS A 334 42.08 12.16 2.95
N PRO A 335 43.11 11.64 2.26
CA PRO A 335 43.27 10.23 2.00
C PRO A 335 44.02 9.58 3.17
N SER A 336 43.40 9.37 4.33
CA SER A 336 43.86 8.43 5.37
C SER A 336 43.20 8.66 6.75
N VAL A 337 41.89 8.48 6.89
CA VAL A 337 41.33 8.14 8.21
C VAL A 337 40.13 7.21 7.99
N LYS A 338 40.25 5.95 8.44
CA LYS A 338 39.10 5.06 8.62
C LYS A 338 38.21 5.67 9.70
N MET A 339 37.10 6.30 9.32
CA MET A 339 36.12 6.85 10.26
C MET A 339 34.90 5.93 10.30
N GLY A 340 34.57 5.45 11.50
CA GLY A 340 33.44 4.58 11.77
C GLY A 340 32.09 5.23 11.45
N GLU A 341 31.16 4.40 10.99
CA GLU A 341 29.78 4.74 10.69
C GLU A 341 29.00 5.06 11.98
N HIS A 342 29.07 6.30 12.45
CA HIS A 342 28.08 6.83 13.40
C HIS A 342 27.34 8.00 12.74
N PHE A 343 26.10 7.74 12.32
CA PHE A 343 25.14 8.77 11.94
C PHE A 343 24.81 9.59 13.20
N ILE A 344 25.44 10.75 13.35
CA ILE A 344 24.98 11.76 14.30
C ILE A 344 23.75 12.42 13.66
N LEU A 345 22.55 12.13 14.18
CA LEU A 345 21.37 12.97 14.00
C LEU A 345 21.68 14.31 14.70
N ASP A 346 22.33 15.22 13.98
CA ASP A 346 22.77 16.47 14.56
C ASP A 346 21.55 17.37 14.82
N MET A 347 21.28 17.66 16.09
CA MET A 347 20.19 18.53 16.57
C MET A 347 20.25 19.94 15.96
N TYR A 348 21.38 20.30 15.34
CA TYR A 348 21.69 21.64 14.85
C TYR A 348 21.48 21.82 13.33
N ASP A 349 21.13 20.78 12.57
CA ASP A 349 20.87 20.94 11.14
C ASP A 349 19.45 21.48 10.88
N ARG A 350 19.37 22.64 10.20
CA ARG A 350 18.08 23.25 9.84
C ARG A 350 17.24 22.30 8.97
N PRO A 351 15.92 22.22 9.19
CA PRO A 351 15.03 21.35 8.42
C PRO A 351 14.99 21.72 6.93
N ASN A 352 14.86 20.70 6.09
CA ASN A 352 14.55 20.88 4.68
C ASN A 352 13.03 21.08 4.52
N VAL A 353 12.60 22.34 4.55
CA VAL A 353 11.18 22.74 4.45
C VAL A 353 10.44 22.03 3.33
N MET A 354 11.04 21.93 2.13
CA MET A 354 10.39 21.30 0.98
C MET A 354 10.17 19.79 1.19
N LYS A 355 11.13 19.09 1.78
CA LYS A 355 10.98 17.66 2.09
C LYS A 355 10.03 17.42 3.25
N GLN A 356 10.11 18.23 4.30
CA GLN A 356 9.22 18.15 5.46
C GLN A 356 7.76 18.27 5.03
N LYS A 357 7.42 19.36 4.33
CA LYS A 357 6.04 19.61 3.89
C LYS A 357 5.49 18.55 2.95
N ASN A 358 6.28 18.11 1.96
CA ASN A 358 5.81 17.15 0.95
C ASN A 358 5.71 15.72 1.51
N ALA A 359 6.48 15.41 2.55
CA ALA A 359 6.51 14.08 3.14
C ALA A 359 5.59 13.94 4.34
N PHE A 360 5.09 15.03 4.93
CA PHE A 360 4.20 14.94 6.09
C PHE A 360 2.87 14.23 5.83
N PRO A 361 2.06 14.60 4.83
CA PRO A 361 0.83 13.87 4.53
C PRO A 361 1.04 12.34 4.38
N PRO A 362 1.98 11.85 3.54
CA PRO A 362 2.15 10.42 3.36
C PRO A 362 2.75 9.73 4.60
N ASN A 363 3.65 10.38 5.34
CA ASN A 363 4.22 9.77 6.54
C ASN A 363 3.18 9.65 7.66
N PHE A 364 2.29 10.63 7.79
CA PHE A 364 1.21 10.59 8.76
C PHE A 364 0.23 9.46 8.45
N ILE A 365 -0.21 9.34 7.19
CA ILE A 365 -1.07 8.22 6.76
C ILE A 365 -0.38 6.87 6.94
N HIS A 366 0.91 6.77 6.64
CA HIS A 366 1.67 5.54 6.94
C HIS A 366 1.71 5.21 8.43
N SER A 367 1.75 6.21 9.30
CA SER A 367 1.70 5.95 10.73
C SER A 367 0.33 5.43 11.18
N LEU A 368 -0.77 5.87 10.52
CA LEU A 368 -2.12 5.34 10.78
C LEU A 368 -2.32 3.94 10.21
N ASP A 369 -1.80 3.65 9.01
CA ASP A 369 -1.83 2.30 8.44
C ASP A 369 -1.12 1.30 9.37
N SER A 370 0.01 1.73 9.93
CA SER A 370 0.77 0.96 10.89
C SER A 370 0.01 0.76 12.20
N SER A 371 -0.61 1.81 12.75
CA SER A 371 -1.41 1.70 13.97
C SER A 371 -2.58 0.74 13.78
N HIS A 372 -3.28 0.80 12.64
CA HIS A 372 -4.38 -0.13 12.32
C HIS A 372 -3.89 -1.57 12.21
N MET A 373 -2.76 -1.80 11.53
CA MET A 373 -2.16 -3.12 11.42
C MET A 373 -1.72 -3.68 12.79
N MET A 374 -1.11 -2.86 13.64
CA MET A 374 -0.68 -3.26 14.99
C MET A 374 -1.86 -3.60 15.89
N LEU A 375 -2.92 -2.78 15.91
CA LEU A 375 -4.15 -3.07 16.65
C LEU A 375 -4.78 -4.39 16.18
N THR A 376 -4.88 -4.57 14.86
CA THR A 376 -5.40 -5.81 14.27
C THR A 376 -4.56 -7.00 14.72
N SER A 377 -3.22 -6.91 14.68
CA SER A 377 -2.31 -7.96 15.13
C SER A 377 -2.51 -8.34 16.59
N LEU A 378 -2.58 -7.36 17.50
CA LEU A 378 -2.74 -7.59 18.94
C LEU A 378 -4.08 -8.26 19.26
N HIS A 379 -5.16 -7.84 18.59
CA HIS A 379 -6.48 -8.44 18.79
C HIS A 379 -6.59 -9.83 18.15
N CYS A 380 -5.91 -10.05 17.02
CA CYS A 380 -5.76 -11.37 16.40
C CYS A 380 -5.02 -12.35 17.33
N GLU A 381 -3.94 -11.90 17.97
CA GLU A 381 -3.19 -12.68 18.95
C GLU A 381 -4.07 -13.08 20.15
N ARG A 382 -4.84 -12.13 20.70
CA ARG A 382 -5.81 -12.40 21.78
C ARG A 382 -6.89 -13.41 21.36
N ALA A 383 -7.30 -13.41 20.09
CA ALA A 383 -8.23 -14.38 19.54
C ALA A 383 -7.57 -15.74 19.19
N GLY A 384 -6.27 -15.91 19.43
CA GLY A 384 -5.54 -17.16 19.16
C GLY A 384 -5.32 -17.44 17.67
N ILE A 385 -5.40 -16.43 16.80
CA ILE A 385 -5.19 -16.58 15.37
C ILE A 385 -3.80 -16.08 14.97
N THR A 386 -3.15 -16.82 14.06
CA THR A 386 -1.85 -16.42 13.52
C THR A 386 -2.06 -15.24 12.58
N PHE A 387 -1.31 -14.17 12.80
CA PHE A 387 -1.38 -12.95 11.99
C PHE A 387 0.01 -12.58 11.49
N VAL A 388 0.10 -12.24 10.22
CA VAL A 388 1.27 -11.62 9.60
C VAL A 388 0.78 -10.53 8.66
N SER A 389 1.56 -9.48 8.46
CA SER A 389 1.22 -8.41 7.51
C SER A 389 2.35 -8.15 6.52
N VAL A 390 1.94 -7.74 5.32
CA VAL A 390 2.75 -7.00 4.35
C VAL A 390 2.13 -5.61 4.28
N HIS A 391 2.32 -4.82 5.33
CA HIS A 391 1.66 -3.53 5.51
C HIS A 391 0.12 -3.67 5.48
N ASP A 392 -0.55 -3.24 4.41
CA ASP A 392 -2.00 -3.23 4.20
C ASP A 392 -2.58 -4.55 3.65
N CYS A 393 -1.79 -5.61 3.72
CA CYS A 393 -2.08 -6.96 3.24
C CYS A 393 -1.96 -7.92 4.44
N PHE A 394 -3.09 -8.42 4.95
CA PHE A 394 -3.18 -9.17 6.21
C PHE A 394 -3.36 -10.66 5.98
N TRP A 395 -2.52 -11.48 6.62
CA TRP A 395 -2.41 -12.91 6.37
C TRP A 395 -2.76 -13.73 7.60
N THR A 396 -3.52 -14.79 7.40
CA THR A 396 -3.86 -15.76 8.45
C THR A 396 -4.10 -17.15 7.86
N HIS A 397 -4.39 -18.15 8.69
CA HIS A 397 -4.79 -19.49 8.21
C HIS A 397 -6.19 -19.44 7.55
N PRO A 398 -6.51 -20.35 6.61
CA PRO A 398 -7.79 -20.32 5.89
C PRO A 398 -9.01 -20.36 6.81
N ASN A 399 -8.91 -21.05 7.95
CA ASN A 399 -10.00 -21.19 8.92
C ASN A 399 -10.25 -19.94 9.79
N SER A 400 -9.35 -18.96 9.77
CA SER A 400 -9.44 -17.76 10.61
C SER A 400 -9.59 -16.46 9.82
N VAL A 401 -9.80 -16.54 8.50
CA VAL A 401 -9.94 -15.37 7.62
C VAL A 401 -11.11 -14.47 8.04
N GLU A 402 -12.28 -15.04 8.34
CA GLU A 402 -13.45 -14.27 8.75
C GLU A 402 -13.26 -13.59 10.12
N ILE A 403 -12.62 -14.29 11.06
CA ILE A 403 -12.29 -13.75 12.39
C ILE A 403 -11.34 -12.57 12.24
N MET A 404 -10.28 -12.73 11.43
CA MET A 404 -9.33 -11.65 11.12
C MET A 404 -10.04 -10.47 10.44
N GLY A 405 -10.93 -10.73 9.47
CA GLY A 405 -11.68 -9.69 8.77
C GLY A 405 -12.60 -8.89 9.70
N LYS A 406 -13.26 -9.56 10.65
CA LYS A 406 -14.05 -8.90 11.69
C LYS A 406 -13.17 -8.00 12.58
N ILE A 407 -12.07 -8.55 13.11
CA ILE A 407 -11.13 -7.79 13.95
C ILE A 407 -10.56 -6.59 13.18
N CYS A 408 -10.17 -6.78 11.92
CA CYS A 408 -9.66 -5.72 11.06
C CYS A 408 -10.63 -4.54 10.96
N ARG A 409 -11.92 -4.81 10.71
CA ARG A 409 -12.98 -3.79 10.65
C ARG A 409 -13.20 -3.12 12.01
N GLU A 410 -13.31 -3.90 13.08
CA GLU A 410 -13.48 -3.39 14.45
C GLU A 410 -12.35 -2.44 14.84
N GLN A 411 -11.10 -2.81 14.57
CA GLN A 411 -9.93 -2.00 14.92
C GLN A 411 -9.80 -0.76 14.02
N PHE A 412 -10.24 -0.81 12.76
CA PHE A 412 -10.29 0.39 11.91
C PHE A 412 -11.31 1.41 12.44
N VAL A 413 -12.49 0.94 12.81
CA VAL A 413 -13.55 1.78 13.38
C VAL A 413 -13.13 2.35 14.74
N ALA A 414 -12.54 1.52 15.61
CA ALA A 414 -12.02 1.99 16.89
C ALA A 414 -10.95 3.08 16.71
N LEU A 415 -9.99 2.86 15.81
CA LEU A 415 -8.91 3.83 15.52
C LEU A 415 -9.47 5.17 15.05
N HIS A 416 -10.37 5.20 14.06
CA HIS A 416 -10.88 6.44 13.47
C HIS A 416 -12.07 7.06 14.22
N ASN A 417 -12.57 6.41 15.29
CA ASN A 417 -13.48 7.05 16.24
C ASN A 417 -12.74 7.99 17.20
N GLU A 418 -11.42 7.81 17.38
CA GLU A 418 -10.59 8.79 18.07
C GLU A 418 -10.56 10.11 17.29
N PRO A 419 -10.51 11.27 17.98
CA PRO A 419 -10.42 12.58 17.34
C PRO A 419 -8.99 12.84 16.84
N ILE A 420 -8.53 12.06 15.85
CA ILE A 420 -7.13 12.02 15.39
C ILE A 420 -6.62 13.39 14.93
N LEU A 421 -7.40 14.11 14.10
CA LEU A 421 -6.96 15.41 13.57
C LEU A 421 -6.94 16.48 14.67
N GLU A 422 -7.91 16.43 15.59
CA GLU A 422 -7.96 17.30 16.76
C GLU A 422 -6.77 17.04 17.71
N ASN A 423 -6.47 15.77 18.00
CA ASN A 423 -5.33 15.39 18.83
C ASN A 423 -4.00 15.83 18.21
N LEU A 424 -3.86 15.71 16.88
CA LEU A 424 -2.71 16.21 16.15
C LEU A 424 -2.60 17.74 16.23
N SER A 425 -3.71 18.45 16.06
CA SER A 425 -3.76 19.91 16.16
C SER A 425 -3.34 20.38 17.55
N ASN A 426 -3.92 19.79 18.61
CA ASN A 426 -3.56 20.09 20.00
C ASN A 426 -2.08 19.82 20.27
N PHE A 427 -1.55 18.69 19.81
CA PHE A 427 -0.12 18.38 19.94
C PHE A 427 0.76 19.42 19.24
N MET A 428 0.40 19.86 18.03
CA MET A 428 1.17 20.86 17.30
C MET A 428 1.14 22.22 18.01
N ILE A 429 0.01 22.62 18.57
CA ILE A 429 -0.10 23.85 19.36
C ILE A 429 0.81 23.75 20.58
N GLU A 430 0.68 22.72 21.41
CA GLU A 430 1.48 22.57 22.63
C GLU A 430 2.99 22.50 22.35
N LYS A 431 3.39 21.79 21.28
CA LYS A 431 4.80 21.56 20.97
C LYS A 431 5.49 22.75 20.30
N TYR A 432 4.81 23.42 19.38
CA TYR A 432 5.41 24.46 18.53
C TYR A 432 5.02 25.88 18.93
N GLU A 433 4.18 26.05 19.96
CA GLU A 433 3.94 27.35 20.59
C GLU A 433 5.28 27.90 21.13
N LEU A 434 5.66 29.08 20.61
CA LEU A 434 6.90 29.73 21.01
C LEU A 434 6.71 30.33 22.41
N PRO A 435 7.64 30.12 23.36
CA PRO A 435 7.55 30.77 24.67
C PRO A 435 7.59 32.29 24.50
N ASN A 436 6.51 32.93 24.96
CA ASN A 436 6.29 34.37 25.00
C ASN A 436 7.57 35.16 25.26
N ASN A 437 7.99 35.97 24.28
CA ASN A 437 8.65 37.26 24.54
C ASN A 437 8.56 38.26 23.39
N ASP A 438 8.04 37.86 22.22
CA ASP A 438 7.51 38.81 21.23
C ASP A 438 6.44 38.05 20.42
N ILE A 439 5.14 38.32 20.67
CA ILE A 439 4.06 37.86 19.79
C ILE A 439 4.23 38.61 18.47
N THR A 440 5.10 38.11 17.62
CA THR A 440 5.19 38.56 16.23
C THR A 440 3.95 38.06 15.48
N ASN A 441 3.55 38.76 14.42
CA ASN A 441 2.42 38.36 13.56
C ASN A 441 2.55 36.90 13.05
N ASP A 442 3.77 36.36 12.98
CA ASP A 442 4.08 35.02 12.51
C ASP A 442 3.60 33.91 13.47
N THR A 443 3.63 34.13 14.79
CA THR A 443 3.15 33.15 15.79
C THR A 443 1.62 33.02 15.76
N GLN A 444 0.91 34.15 15.66
CA GLN A 444 -0.55 34.15 15.54
C GLN A 444 -0.99 33.51 14.21
N SER A 445 -0.26 33.78 13.12
CA SER A 445 -0.51 33.15 11.82
C SER A 445 -0.33 31.62 11.86
N MET A 446 0.59 31.10 12.68
CA MET A 446 0.84 29.67 12.81
C MET A 446 -0.25 28.96 13.62
N LEU A 447 -0.64 29.53 14.77
CA LEU A 447 -1.73 28.99 15.58
C LEU A 447 -3.03 28.91 14.80
N ASN A 448 -3.32 29.93 13.97
CA ASN A 448 -4.47 29.93 13.08
C ASN A 448 -4.42 28.74 12.09
N VAL A 449 -3.26 28.39 11.55
CA VAL A 449 -3.11 27.22 10.65
C VAL A 449 -3.40 25.91 11.39
N PHE A 450 -2.86 25.73 12.60
CA PHE A 450 -3.09 24.50 13.38
C PHE A 450 -4.56 24.35 13.80
N GLN A 451 -5.26 25.45 14.08
CA GLN A 451 -6.67 25.44 14.48
C GLN A 451 -7.65 25.31 13.31
N GLN A 452 -7.23 25.57 12.07
CA GLN A 452 -8.04 25.44 10.86
C GLN A 452 -8.20 23.99 10.41
N LEU A 453 -8.86 23.18 11.25
CA LEU A 453 -9.15 21.79 10.95
C LEU A 453 -10.05 21.65 9.70
N PRO A 454 -9.74 20.71 8.79
CA PRO A 454 -10.63 20.37 7.68
C PRO A 454 -12.03 19.98 8.15
N LYS A 455 -13.05 20.34 7.38
CA LYS A 455 -14.44 20.00 7.72
C LYS A 455 -14.66 18.49 7.53
N LYS A 456 -15.31 17.87 8.53
CA LYS A 456 -15.76 16.48 8.44
C LYS A 456 -17.05 16.40 7.64
N GLY A 457 -17.15 15.41 6.77
CA GLY A 457 -18.37 15.05 6.05
C GLY A 457 -19.35 14.23 6.91
N ASP A 458 -20.24 13.53 6.23
CA ASP A 458 -21.40 12.83 6.80
C ASP A 458 -21.27 11.30 6.81
N PHE A 459 -20.13 10.74 6.38
CA PHE A 459 -19.88 9.30 6.42
C PHE A 459 -19.95 8.74 7.84
N LYS A 460 -20.75 7.70 8.02
CA LYS A 460 -20.88 6.96 9.29
C LYS A 460 -19.85 5.83 9.34
N LEU A 461 -18.86 5.98 10.20
CA LEU A 461 -17.75 5.03 10.32
C LEU A 461 -18.19 3.59 10.65
N ASN A 462 -19.29 3.42 11.39
CA ASN A 462 -19.85 2.10 11.72
C ASN A 462 -20.22 1.27 10.48
N ASN A 463 -20.46 1.90 9.33
CA ASN A 463 -20.71 1.20 8.06
C ASN A 463 -19.55 0.26 7.68
N VAL A 464 -18.33 0.55 8.13
CA VAL A 464 -17.15 -0.30 7.86
C VAL A 464 -17.33 -1.70 8.45
N LEU A 465 -18.04 -1.86 9.57
CA LEU A 465 -18.23 -3.14 10.26
C LEU A 465 -18.92 -4.19 9.39
N ASP A 466 -19.81 -3.75 8.51
CA ASP A 466 -20.58 -4.59 7.60
C ASP A 466 -20.00 -4.60 6.17
N SER A 467 -18.86 -3.94 5.94
CA SER A 467 -18.24 -3.87 4.62
C SER A 467 -17.40 -5.12 4.32
N VAL A 468 -17.95 -5.99 3.46
CA VAL A 468 -17.31 -7.23 3.02
C VAL A 468 -16.01 -6.96 2.25
N TYR A 469 -15.97 -5.93 1.40
CA TYR A 469 -14.85 -5.64 0.49
C TYR A 469 -13.87 -4.58 1.03
N PHE A 470 -13.99 -4.18 2.30
CA PHE A 470 -13.04 -3.27 2.94
C PHE A 470 -11.60 -3.82 2.86
N PHE A 471 -11.44 -5.09 3.26
CA PHE A 471 -10.26 -5.93 3.06
C PHE A 471 -10.76 -7.26 2.46
N SER A 472 -10.33 -7.63 1.24
CA SER A 472 -10.85 -8.83 0.54
C SER A 472 -9.90 -9.49 -0.46
#